data_AF-A0A7C7D346-F1
#
_entry.id   AF-A0A7C7D346-F1
#
_cell.length_a   1.000
_cell.length_b   1.000
_cell.length_c   1.000
_cell.angle_alpha   90.00
_cell.angle_beta   90.00
_cell.angle_gamma   90.00
#
_symmetry.space_group_name_H-M   'P 1'
#
loop_
_entity.id
_entity.type
_entity.pdbx_description
1 polymer ?
#
loop_
_entity_poly.entity_id
_entity_poly.type
_entity_poly.pdbx_seq_one_letter_code
_entity_poly.pdbx_strand_id
1 'polypeptide(L)'
;AKMVELIDKGTISGTIAKKVFEKMFDSGKDPEFIVKEEGLEVVDDEGVLLELVRKIIQNNPGSVEDYKGGKKKALGFLVGQAMKETKGKADPQLVNKLLLKELNK
;
A
#
# COMPACT_ATOMS: atom_id res chain seq x y z
N ALA A 1 1.05 -22.37 8.75
CA ALA A 1 0.61 -21.16 9.48
C ALA A 1 0.10 -20.19 8.43
N LYS A 2 -1.17 -20.34 8.04
CA LYS A 2 -1.68 -19.83 6.76
C LYS A 2 -1.55 -18.33 6.57
N MET A 3 -1.70 -17.58 7.66
CA MET A 3 -1.58 -16.14 7.63
C MET A 3 -0.16 -15.66 7.26
N VAL A 4 0.87 -16.31 7.81
CA VAL A 4 2.27 -16.00 7.49
C VAL A 4 2.54 -16.37 6.03
N GLU A 5 2.01 -17.51 5.56
CA GLU A 5 2.15 -17.94 4.16
C GLU A 5 1.53 -16.94 3.17
N LEU A 6 0.44 -16.26 3.53
CA LEU A 6 -0.17 -15.22 2.68
C LEU A 6 0.69 -13.94 2.61
N ILE A 7 1.41 -13.62 3.69
CA ILE A 7 2.35 -12.48 3.70
C ILE A 7 3.59 -12.84 2.89
N ASP A 8 4.16 -14.03 3.11
CA ASP A 8 5.38 -14.48 2.43
C ASP A 8 5.18 -14.63 0.92
N LYS A 9 3.97 -15.02 0.49
CA LYS A 9 3.59 -15.07 -0.93
C LYS A 9 3.31 -13.69 -1.54
N GLY A 10 3.29 -12.63 -0.74
CA GLY A 10 2.89 -11.29 -1.17
C GLY A 10 1.40 -11.16 -1.49
N THR A 11 0.57 -12.16 -1.15
CA THR A 11 -0.88 -12.12 -1.39
C THR A 11 -1.54 -11.01 -0.57
N ILE A 12 -1.04 -10.77 0.65
CA ILE A 12 -1.49 -9.66 1.50
C ILE A 12 -0.29 -8.85 2.00
N SER A 13 -0.48 -7.53 2.14
CA SER A 13 0.52 -6.68 2.79
C SER A 13 0.49 -6.89 4.31
N GLY A 14 1.58 -6.55 5.01
CA GLY A 14 1.60 -6.58 6.48
C GLY A 14 0.52 -5.68 7.13
N THR A 15 0.07 -4.63 6.44
CA THR A 15 -1.05 -3.80 6.89
C THR A 15 -2.38 -4.54 6.78
N ILE A 16 -2.61 -5.25 5.67
CA ILE A 16 -3.80 -6.10 5.49
C ILE A 16 -3.77 -7.27 6.47
N ALA A 17 -2.61 -7.87 6.70
CA ALA A 17 -2.46 -8.95 7.66
C ALA A 17 -3.02 -8.54 9.04
N LYS A 18 -2.65 -7.38 9.58
CA LYS A 18 -3.22 -6.92 10.86
C LYS A 18 -4.76 -6.91 10.87
N LYS A 19 -5.38 -6.38 9.80
CA LYS A 19 -6.85 -6.36 9.67
C LYS A 19 -7.46 -7.77 9.57
N VAL A 20 -6.82 -8.65 8.79
CA VAL A 20 -7.27 -10.04 8.64
C VAL A 20 -7.15 -10.76 10.00
N PHE A 21 -6.09 -10.51 10.77
CA PHE A 21 -5.91 -11.11 12.10
C PHE A 21 -7.02 -10.72 13.06
N GLU A 22 -7.36 -9.42 13.12
CA GLU A 22 -8.48 -8.93 13.94
C GLU A 22 -9.79 -9.64 13.56
N LYS A 23 -10.05 -9.78 12.26
CA LYS A 23 -11.25 -10.47 11.77
C LYS A 23 -11.26 -11.97 12.02
N MET A 24 -10.11 -12.63 11.92
CA MET A 24 -9.98 -14.03 12.31
C MET A 24 -10.33 -14.21 13.77
N PHE A 25 -9.88 -13.29 14.63
CA PHE A 25 -10.16 -13.33 16.05
C PHE A 25 -11.65 -13.16 16.36
N ASP A 26 -12.31 -12.21 15.70
CA ASP A 26 -13.74 -11.93 15.92
C ASP A 26 -14.68 -12.99 15.32
N SER A 27 -14.32 -13.53 14.15
CA SER A 27 -15.22 -14.40 13.37
C SER A 27 -14.89 -15.89 13.43
N GLY A 28 -13.67 -16.25 13.84
CA GLY A 28 -13.14 -17.62 13.74
C GLY A 28 -12.92 -18.11 12.29
N LYS A 29 -13.09 -17.25 11.28
CA LYS A 29 -12.91 -17.60 9.86
C LYS A 29 -11.43 -17.77 9.50
N ASP A 30 -11.18 -18.56 8.46
CA ASP A 30 -9.84 -18.75 7.89
C ASP A 30 -9.34 -17.46 7.20
N PRO A 31 -8.04 -17.09 7.32
CA PRO A 31 -7.49 -15.89 6.69
C PRO A 31 -7.66 -15.87 5.18
N GLU A 32 -7.52 -17.01 4.48
CA GLU A 32 -7.68 -17.07 3.03
C GLU A 32 -9.11 -16.72 2.62
N PHE A 33 -10.08 -17.14 3.44
CA PHE A 33 -11.48 -16.85 3.20
C PHE A 33 -11.79 -15.37 3.42
N ILE A 34 -11.29 -14.76 4.50
CA ILE A 34 -11.45 -13.32 4.77
C ILE A 34 -10.84 -12.47 3.64
N VAL A 35 -9.64 -12.85 3.18
CA VAL A 35 -8.94 -12.13 2.10
C VAL A 35 -9.75 -12.16 0.81
N LYS A 36 -10.30 -13.31 0.43
CA LYS A 36 -11.14 -13.45 -0.77
C LYS A 36 -12.50 -12.75 -0.63
N GLU A 37 -13.17 -12.93 0.51
CA GLU A 37 -14.50 -12.34 0.78
C GLU A 37 -14.46 -10.80 0.69
N GLU A 38 -13.34 -10.19 1.10
CA GLU A 38 -13.18 -8.73 1.14
C GLU A 38 -12.27 -8.16 0.04
N GLY A 39 -11.79 -9.02 -0.86
CA GLY A 39 -10.87 -8.66 -1.93
C GLY A 39 -9.64 -7.92 -1.41
N LEU A 40 -9.03 -8.39 -0.31
CA LEU A 40 -7.91 -7.74 0.36
C LEU A 40 -6.54 -8.09 -0.23
N GLU A 41 -6.53 -8.72 -1.40
CA GLU A 41 -5.33 -9.07 -2.12
C GLU A 41 -4.51 -7.83 -2.47
N VAL A 42 -3.18 -7.99 -2.47
CA VAL A 42 -2.27 -6.93 -2.90
C VAL A 42 -2.50 -6.63 -4.37
N VAL A 43 -2.65 -5.35 -4.69
CA VAL A 43 -2.63 -4.85 -6.07
C VAL A 43 -1.18 -4.77 -6.51
N ASP A 44 -0.80 -5.59 -7.47
CA ASP A 44 0.54 -5.66 -8.06
C ASP A 44 0.63 -5.04 -9.47
N ASP A 45 -0.50 -4.61 -10.04
CA ASP A 45 -0.55 -3.94 -11.33
C ASP A 45 0.17 -2.58 -11.27
N GLU A 46 1.36 -2.54 -11.87
CA GLU A 46 2.20 -1.33 -11.93
C GLU A 46 1.49 -0.17 -12.63
N GLY A 47 0.61 -0.44 -13.61
CA GLY A 47 -0.16 0.58 -14.32
C GLY A 47 -1.16 1.26 -13.40
N VAL A 48 -1.97 0.48 -12.68
CA VAL A 48 -2.95 0.99 -11.72
C VAL A 48 -2.27 1.76 -10.59
N LEU A 49 -1.15 1.24 -10.07
CA LEU A 49 -0.37 1.90 -9.04
C LEU A 49 0.29 3.18 -9.54
N LEU A 50 0.75 3.23 -10.79
CA LEU A 50 1.34 4.42 -11.38
C LEU A 50 0.31 5.55 -11.53
N GLU A 51 -0.90 5.25 -12.00
CA GLU A 51 -1.99 6.22 -12.08
C GLU A 51 -2.35 6.78 -10.70
N LEU A 52 -2.44 5.89 -9.70
CA LEU A 52 -2.65 6.29 -8.31
C LEU A 52 -1.53 7.21 -7.82
N VAL A 53 -0.26 6.84 -8.02
CA VAL A 53 0.90 7.62 -7.60
C VAL A 53 0.87 9.01 -8.24
N ARG A 54 0.57 9.11 -9.54
CA ARG A 54 0.42 10.40 -10.22
C ARG A 54 -0.67 11.27 -9.61
N LYS A 55 -1.82 10.66 -9.29
CA LYS A 55 -2.92 11.35 -8.63
C LYS A 55 -2.54 11.84 -7.24
N ILE A 56 -1.81 11.02 -6.46
CA ILE A 56 -1.29 11.41 -5.14
C ILE A 56 -0.32 12.59 -5.26
N ILE A 57 0.59 12.57 -6.23
CA ILE A 57 1.53 13.68 -6.49
C ILE A 57 0.76 14.95 -6.85
N GLN A 58 -0.20 14.87 -7.76
CA GLN A 58 -1.03 16.02 -8.17
C GLN A 58 -1.86 16.61 -7.03
N ASN A 59 -2.38 15.75 -6.13
CA ASN A 59 -3.18 16.18 -4.99
C ASN A 59 -2.34 16.70 -3.80
N ASN A 60 -1.01 16.51 -3.82
CA ASN A 60 -0.13 16.89 -2.71
C ASN A 60 1.08 17.73 -3.18
N PRO A 61 0.85 18.87 -3.88
CA PRO A 61 1.94 19.66 -4.45
C PRO A 61 2.94 20.15 -3.40
N GLY A 62 2.49 20.55 -2.20
CA GLY A 62 3.39 20.99 -1.13
C GLY A 62 4.34 19.90 -0.64
N SER A 63 3.90 18.63 -0.60
CA SER A 63 4.79 17.51 -0.25
C SER A 63 5.80 17.20 -1.36
N VAL A 64 5.44 17.44 -2.62
CA VAL A 64 6.35 17.33 -3.76
C VAL A 64 7.44 18.40 -3.66
N GLU A 65 7.07 19.64 -3.39
CA GLU A 65 8.01 20.75 -3.19
C GLU A 65 8.93 20.51 -1.99
N ASP A 66 8.37 20.05 -0.86
CA ASP A 66 9.15 19.69 0.33
C ASP A 66 10.17 18.59 0.03
N TYR A 67 9.78 17.55 -0.71
CA TYR A 67 10.69 16.49 -1.13
C TYR A 67 11.81 17.04 -2.03
N LYS A 68 11.46 17.85 -3.03
CA LYS A 68 12.43 18.51 -3.93
C LYS A 68 13.35 19.48 -3.19
N GLY A 69 12.87 20.10 -2.10
CA GLY A 69 13.64 20.91 -1.17
C GLY A 69 14.53 20.12 -0.20
N GLY A 70 14.62 18.79 -0.36
CA GLY A 70 15.48 17.91 0.44
C GLY A 70 14.84 17.33 1.70
N LYS A 71 13.56 17.61 1.98
CA LYS A 71 12.85 17.03 3.14
C LYS A 71 12.39 15.61 2.81
N LYS A 72 13.28 14.64 3.04
CA LYS A 72 13.01 13.20 2.83
C LYS A 72 11.76 12.68 3.56
N LYS A 73 11.33 13.33 4.65
CA LYS A 73 10.07 13.00 5.37
C LYS A 73 8.82 13.15 4.50
N ALA A 74 8.83 14.06 3.51
CA ALA A 74 7.71 14.26 2.62
C ALA A 74 7.43 13.04 1.72
N LEU A 75 8.47 12.28 1.36
CA LEU A 75 8.30 11.01 0.64
C LEU A 75 7.52 10.00 1.49
N GLY A 76 7.86 9.86 2.77
CA GLY A 76 7.14 8.97 3.69
C GLY A 76 5.67 9.36 3.87
N PHE A 77 5.36 10.66 3.85
CA PHE A 77 3.99 11.16 3.83
C PHE A 77 3.24 10.76 2.54
N LEU A 78 3.85 10.95 1.38
CA LEU A 78 3.25 10.56 0.09
C LEU A 78 3.01 9.05 -0.01
N VAL A 79 3.95 8.23 0.48
CA VAL A 79 3.77 6.78 0.62
C VAL A 79 2.58 6.48 1.54
N GLY A 80 2.47 7.16 2.68
CA GLY A 80 1.33 7.03 3.59
C GLY A 80 -0.01 7.37 2.94
N GLN A 81 -0.07 8.44 2.12
CA GLN A 81 -1.28 8.82 1.37
C GLN A 81 -1.65 7.75 0.34
N ALA A 82 -0.69 7.24 -0.43
CA ALA A 82 -0.92 6.17 -1.39
C ALA A 82 -1.38 4.86 -0.72
N MET A 83 -0.81 4.51 0.43
CA MET A 83 -1.25 3.37 1.24
C MET A 83 -2.68 3.56 1.77
N LYS A 84 -3.05 4.79 2.15
CA LYS A 84 -4.41 5.12 2.57
C LYS A 84 -5.41 5.00 1.41
N GLU A 85 -5.07 5.51 0.23
CA GLU A 85 -5.96 5.49 -0.95
C GLU A 85 -6.17 4.05 -1.45
N THR A 86 -5.14 3.20 -1.38
CA THR A 86 -5.26 1.75 -1.67
C THR A 86 -5.86 0.93 -0.52
N LYS A 87 -6.21 1.56 0.61
CA LYS A 87 -6.68 0.90 1.84
C LYS A 87 -5.71 -0.16 2.38
N GLY A 88 -4.42 -0.02 2.08
CA GLY A 88 -3.35 -0.95 2.43
C GLY A 88 -3.16 -2.09 1.43
N LYS A 89 -3.89 -2.11 0.32
CA LYS A 89 -3.77 -3.14 -0.72
C LYS A 89 -2.58 -2.93 -1.64
N ALA A 90 -1.86 -1.81 -1.61
CA ALA A 90 -0.63 -1.68 -2.38
C ALA A 90 0.57 -2.23 -1.60
N ASP A 91 1.57 -2.70 -2.34
CA ASP A 91 2.88 -2.98 -1.77
C ASP A 91 3.63 -1.66 -1.47
N PRO A 92 4.06 -1.41 -0.22
CA PRO A 92 4.71 -0.17 0.16
C PRO A 92 6.08 0.03 -0.49
N GLN A 93 6.80 -1.03 -0.83
CA GLN A 93 8.09 -0.94 -1.51
C GLN A 93 7.90 -0.51 -2.97
N LEU A 94 6.90 -1.09 -3.65
CA LEU A 94 6.53 -0.74 -5.02
C LEU A 94 6.01 0.70 -5.12
N VAL A 95 5.11 1.09 -4.22
CA VAL A 95 4.60 2.48 -4.14
C VAL A 95 5.74 3.47 -3.93
N ASN A 96 6.66 3.19 -3.01
CA ASN A 96 7.81 4.05 -2.76
C ASN A 96 8.73 4.15 -3.99
N LYS A 97 8.97 3.04 -4.68
CA LYS A 97 9.75 3.00 -5.93
C LYS A 97 9.10 3.84 -7.04
N LEU A 98 7.78 3.72 -7.21
CA LEU A 98 7.01 4.48 -8.20
C LEU A 98 6.98 5.97 -7.88
N LEU A 99 6.77 6.35 -6.62
CA LEU A 99 6.83 7.74 -6.17
C LEU A 99 8.20 8.35 -6.46
N LEU A 100 9.28 7.67 -6.09
CA LEU A 100 10.65 8.12 -6.38
C LEU A 100 10.88 8.30 -7.90
N LYS A 101 10.40 7.36 -8.71
CA LYS A 101 10.51 7.40 -10.17
C LYS A 101 9.79 8.62 -10.75
N GLU A 102 8.58 8.94 -10.29
CA GLU A 102 7.82 10.09 -10.79
C GLU A 102 8.31 11.42 -10.22
N LEU A 103 8.85 11.46 -9.00
CA LEU A 103 9.36 12.68 -8.37
C LEU A 103 10.75 13.11 -8.90
N ASN A 104 11.55 12.15 -9.38
CA ASN A 104 12.91 12.37 -9.91
C ASN A 104 12.94 12.47 -11.44
N LYS A 105 11.79 12.44 -12.12
CA LYS A 105 11.67 12.85 -13.53
C LYS A 105 11.73 14.37 -13.65
#